data_AF-A0A951DH33-F1
#
_entry.id   AF-A0A951DH33-F1
#
_cell.length_a   1.000
_cell.length_b   1.000
_cell.length_c   1.000
_cell.angle_alpha   90.00
_cell.angle_beta   90.00
_cell.angle_gamma   90.00
#
_symmetry.space_group_name_H-M   'P 1'
#
loop_
_entity.id
_entity.type
_entity.pdbx_description
1 polymer ?
#
loop_
_entity_poly.entity_id
_entity_poly.type
_entity_poly.pdbx_seq_one_letter_code
_entity_poly.pdbx_strand_id
1 'polypeptide(L)' 'MTVRFFPGSKRHKTSLVAGFLRQFRVEHELARPEEFKTYAHHLGSDPAVEVDGRLFVDPNVDALKKILHVD' A
#
# COMPACT_ATOMS: atom_id res chain seq x y z
N MET A 1 -13.21 0.63 -6.49
CA MET A 1 -12.15 0.00 -5.71
C MET A 1 -11.59 1.06 -4.79
N THR A 2 -11.67 0.86 -3.48
CA THR A 2 -11.12 1.80 -2.51
C THR A 2 -9.71 1.36 -2.14
N VAL A 3 -8.73 2.20 -2.46
CA VAL A 3 -7.31 1.93 -2.21
C VAL A 3 -6.77 2.91 -1.20
N ARG A 4 -6.15 2.41 -0.14
CA ARG A 4 -5.43 3.23 0.83
C ARG A 4 -3.98 2.81 0.85
N PHE A 5 -3.08 3.77 0.71
CA PHE A 5 -1.65 3.55 0.74
C PHE A 5 -1.09 3.98 2.11
N PHE A 6 -0.38 3.05 2.74
CA PHE A 6 0.30 3.22 4.01
C PHE A 6 1.80 3.28 3.76
N PRO A 7 2.40 4.48 3.76
CA PRO A 7 3.83 4.60 3.58
C PRO A 7 4.57 4.01 4.80
N GLY A 8 5.54 3.13 4.53
CA GLY A 8 6.42 2.59 5.55
C GLY A 8 7.63 3.49 5.80
N SER A 9 8.39 3.23 6.86
CA SER A 9 9.65 3.96 7.13
C SER A 9 10.76 3.59 6.15
N LYS A 10 10.71 2.41 5.53
CA LYS A 10 11.63 1.98 4.46
C LYS A 10 11.33 2.74 3.17
N ARG A 11 12.11 3.81 2.92
CA ARG A 11 11.95 4.71 1.77
C ARG A 11 11.97 3.98 0.42
N HIS A 12 12.90 3.06 0.19
CA HIS A 12 13.03 2.39 -1.11
C HIS A 12 11.75 1.63 -1.50
N LYS A 13 11.22 0.81 -0.58
CA LYS A 13 10.00 0.03 -0.80
C LYS A 13 8.76 0.93 -0.91
N THR A 14 8.68 1.95 -0.05
CA THR A 14 7.60 2.94 -0.09
C THR A 14 7.57 3.66 -1.44
N SER A 15 8.72 4.07 -1.97
CA SER A 15 8.84 4.68 -3.30
C SER A 15 8.45 3.72 -4.42
N LEU A 16 8.71 2.41 -4.28
CA LEU A 16 8.29 1.42 -5.26
C LEU A 16 6.76 1.34 -5.34
N VAL A 17 6.09 1.20 -4.19
CA VAL A 17 4.61 1.13 -4.15
C VAL A 17 3.99 2.45 -4.62
N ALA A 18 4.48 3.60 -4.14
CA ALA A 18 4.00 4.91 -4.57
C ALA A 18 4.23 5.15 -6.08
N GLY A 19 5.39 4.71 -6.60
CA GLY A 19 5.72 4.78 -8.02
C GLY A 19 4.78 3.94 -8.87
N PHE A 20 4.47 2.72 -8.42
CA PHE A 20 3.49 1.84 -9.07
C PHE A 20 2.11 2.49 -9.15
N LEU A 21 1.60 2.97 -8.01
CA LEU A 21 0.28 3.59 -7.94
C LEU A 21 0.19 4.81 -8.87
N ARG A 22 1.25 5.62 -8.93
CA ARG A 22 1.35 6.76 -9.85
C ARG A 22 1.43 6.32 -11.32
N GLN A 23 2.21 5.30 -11.63
CA GLN A 23 2.38 4.79 -13.00
C GLN A 23 1.05 4.32 -13.58
N PHE A 24 0.27 3.58 -12.79
CA PHE A 24 -1.03 3.04 -13.21
C PHE A 24 -2.21 3.97 -12.92
N ARG A 25 -1.95 5.20 -12.47
CA ARG A 25 -2.97 6.20 -12.12
C ARG A 25 -4.06 5.65 -11.19
N VAL A 26 -3.65 4.81 -10.24
CA VAL A 26 -4.55 4.25 -9.24
C VAL A 26 -4.94 5.36 -8.29
N GLU A 27 -6.22 5.68 -8.21
CA GLU A 27 -6.72 6.59 -7.19
C GLU A 27 -6.56 5.94 -5.82
N HIS A 28 -5.89 6.63 -4.90
CA HIS A 28 -5.64 6.13 -3.56
C HIS A 28 -5.65 7.25 -2.52
N GLU A 29 -6.04 6.91 -1.31
CA GLU A 29 -5.91 7.79 -0.15
C GLU A 29 -4.59 7.50 0.57
N LEU A 30 -3.90 8.56 1.02
CA LEU A 30 -2.77 8.41 1.93
C LEU A 30 -3.30 8.23 3.35
N ALA A 31 -3.06 7.06 3.91
CA ALA A 31 -3.52 6.73 5.26
C ALA A 31 -2.34 6.72 6.23
N ARG A 32 -2.57 7.21 7.45
CA ARG A 32 -1.55 7.24 8.48
C ARG A 32 -1.49 5.92 9.25
N PRO A 33 -0.31 5.49 9.72
CA PRO A 33 -0.19 4.32 10.59
C PRO A 33 -1.06 4.42 11.86
N GLU A 34 -1.34 5.63 12.36
CA GLU A 34 -2.19 5.85 13.55
C GLU A 34 -3.66 5.48 13.33
N GLU A 35 -4.15 5.49 12.08
CA GLU A 35 -5.50 5.08 11.71
C GLU A 35 -5.67 3.56 11.78
N PHE A 36 -4.58 2.83 12.08
CA PHE A 36 -4.45 1.39 11.99
C PHE A 36 -4.37 0.70 13.36
N LYS A 37 -5.15 1.16 14.35
CA LYS A 37 -5.15 0.61 15.72
C LYS A 37 -5.32 -0.91 15.79
N THR A 38 -5.90 -1.53 14.75
CA THR A 38 -6.13 -2.98 14.69
C THR A 38 -4.95 -3.80 14.15
N TYR A 39 -4.02 -3.21 13.38
CA TYR A 39 -2.86 -3.96 12.81
C TYR A 39 -1.50 -3.28 12.98
N ALA A 40 -1.41 -2.33 13.92
CA ALA A 40 -0.22 -1.55 14.24
C ALA A 40 1.05 -2.39 14.49
N HIS A 41 0.91 -3.67 14.85
CA HIS A 41 2.05 -4.56 15.09
C HIS A 41 2.84 -4.98 13.83
N HIS A 42 2.25 -4.90 12.63
CA HIS A 42 2.89 -5.40 11.39
C HIS A 42 3.33 -4.30 10.40
N LEU A 43 2.99 -3.04 10.63
CA LEU A 43 3.25 -1.91 9.72
C LEU A 43 4.50 -1.08 10.07
N GLY A 44 5.31 -1.54 11.03
CA GLY A 44 6.37 -0.72 11.63
C GLY A 44 7.45 -0.22 10.65
N SER A 45 7.70 -0.91 9.53
CA SER A 45 8.76 -0.47 8.60
C SER A 45 8.48 -0.65 7.12
N ASP A 46 7.68 -1.64 6.73
CA ASP A 46 7.34 -1.91 5.35
C ASP A 46 6.07 -1.14 4.93
N PRO A 47 5.98 -0.69 3.66
CA PRO A 47 4.76 -0.07 3.16
C PRO A 47 3.63 -1.10 3.06
N ALA A 48 2.38 -0.62 3.04
CA ALA A 48 1.23 -1.47 2.81
C ALA A 48 0.18 -0.79 1.95
N VAL A 49 -0.70 -1.59 1.36
CA VAL A 49 -1.86 -1.14 0.60
C VAL A 49 -3.08 -1.85 1.14
N GLU A 50 -4.13 -1.11 1.49
CA GLU A 50 -5.45 -1.67 1.77
C GLU A 50 -6.31 -1.53 0.51
N VAL A 51 -6.93 -2.63 0.10
CA VAL A 51 -7.87 -2.66 -1.02
C VAL A 51 -9.17 -3.27 -0.54
N ASP A 52 -10.24 -2.48 -0.63
CA ASP A 52 -11.59 -2.88 -0.23
C ASP A 52 -11.63 -3.51 1.19
N GLY A 53 -10.86 -2.93 2.13
CA GLY A 53 -10.76 -3.37 3.53
C GLY A 53 -9.81 -4.53 3.81
N ARG A 54 -9.08 -5.02 2.79
CA ARG A 54 -8.02 -6.04 2.95
C ARG A 54 -6.64 -5.40 2.88
N LEU A 55 -5.84 -5.58 3.93
CA LEU A 55 -4.48 -5.06 4.00
C LEU A 55 -3.47 -6.03 3.37
N PHE A 56 -2.60 -5.48 2.54
CA PHE A 56 -1.46 -6.16 1.94
C PHE A 56 -0.17 -5.45 2.35
N VAL A 57 0.66 -6.13 3.14
CA VAL A 57 1.93 -5.59 3.65
C VAL A 57 3.08 -5.98 2.72
N ASP A 58 3.98 -5.03 2.46
CA ASP A 58 5.15 -5.18 1.60
C ASP A 58 4.85 -5.78 0.21
N PRO A 59 3.79 -5.34 -0.49
CA PRO A 59 3.47 -5.94 -1.78
C PRO A 59 4.53 -5.58 -2.82
N ASN A 60 5.02 -6.60 -3.54
CA ASN A 60 5.85 -6.40 -4.72
C ASN A 60 5.00 -6.01 -5.95
N VAL A 61 5.65 -5.67 -7.06
CA VAL A 61 4.97 -5.21 -8.29
C VAL A 61 3.97 -6.24 -8.81
N ASP A 62 4.31 -7.53 -8.85
CA ASP A 62 3.42 -8.58 -9.35
C ASP A 62 2.18 -8.77 -8.47
N ALA A 63 2.36 -8.67 -7.15
CA ALA A 63 1.26 -8.68 -6.20
C ALA A 63 0.36 -7.45 -6.42
N LEU A 64 0.94 -6.26 -6.57
CA LEU A 64 0.18 -5.02 -6.82
C LEU A 64 -0.65 -5.11 -8.10
N LYS A 65 -0.10 -5.66 -9.18
CA LYS A 65 -0.85 -5.91 -10.43
C LYS A 65 -2.08 -6.79 -10.20
N LYS A 66 -1.91 -7.90 -9.47
CA LYS A 66 -3.00 -8.83 -9.15
C LYS A 66 -4.04 -8.22 -8.22
N ILE A 67 -3.59 -7.51 -7.18
CA ILE A 67 -4.45 -6.91 -6.16
C ILE A 67 -5.28 -5.76 -6.76
N LEU A 68 -4.65 -4.94 -7.61
CA LEU A 68 -5.26 -3.73 -8.17
C LEU A 68 -5.91 -3.98 -9.54
N HIS A 69 -5.84 -5.22 -10.05
CA HIS A 69 -6.35 -5.62 -11.35
C HIS A 69 -5.86 -4.73 -12.50
N VAL A 70 -4.56 -4.45 -12.52
CA VAL A 70 -3.89 -3.65 -13.57
C VAL A 70 -2.87 -4.51 -14.32
N ASP A 71 -2.86 -4.44 -15.65
CA ASP A 71 -1.97 -5.19 -16.55
C ASP A 71 -0.66 -4.44 -16.84
#